data_AF-A0A2K9EQV0-F1
#
_entry.id   AF-A0A2K9EQV0-F1
#
_cell.length_a   1.000
_cell.length_b   1.000
_cell.length_c   1.000
_cell.angle_alpha   90.00
_cell.angle_beta   90.00
_cell.angle_gamma   90.00
#
_symmetry.space_group_name_H-M   'P 1'
#
loop_
_entity.id
_entity.type
_entity.pdbx_description
1 polymer ?
#
loop_
_entity_poly.entity_id
_entity_poly.type
_entity_poly.pdbx_seq_one_letter_code
_entity_poly.pdbx_strand_id
1 'polypeptide(L)'
;MKKKLCSAILISFLCVFLCVLNSHAQVQTEEGMEQKEEVYASVISENLTLSGNFVVEGNLLIRGGNVNLNGHNLIVEGTLRHVDGSLRINGGTLEVKGNYYIETIEGDESDGTLVMSKDFDTVKVFGDFVMNSAMGSGYNVFSAGVMEVKGNFIQKGSGSSENFVAKSNHKLKLNGGDLIITANIDLNGHTLVAKGNLWHTEGRISVNNGNLIVYESYYIESFEGGQVDAKLAMLNEKDYVQVFGDFVMHSISDNGSILRAGTLEVKGDFYQRNERNNSNAVRNFEANGTHRVRLSGDKVQTVVFIDYPNSMFNILEISLWKPVIYSEMKRRYGKYSRQKKNLYFTAI
;
A
#
# COMPACT_ATOMS: atom_id res chain seq x y z
N MET A 1 37.14 -27.92 5.76
CA MET A 1 38.36 -27.58 4.98
C MET A 1 38.23 -26.16 4.46
N LYS A 2 38.96 -25.22 5.06
CA LYS A 2 39.01 -23.80 4.66
C LYS A 2 40.00 -23.67 3.49
N LYS A 3 39.61 -23.03 2.38
CA LYS A 3 40.56 -22.54 1.38
C LYS A 3 40.40 -21.02 1.29
N LYS A 4 41.40 -20.33 1.82
CA LYS A 4 41.73 -18.93 1.52
C LYS A 4 42.19 -18.87 0.06
N LEU A 5 41.74 -17.86 -0.68
CA LEU A 5 42.46 -17.37 -1.85
C LEU A 5 42.59 -15.85 -1.71
N CYS A 6 43.83 -15.41 -1.53
CA CYS A 6 44.29 -14.02 -1.64
C CYS A 6 44.69 -13.72 -3.10
N SER A 7 44.77 -12.41 -3.40
CA SER A 7 45.33 -11.76 -4.62
C SER A 7 44.35 -11.62 -5.79
N ALA A 8 44.21 -10.50 -6.50
CA ALA A 8 44.72 -9.13 -6.38
C ALA A 8 43.94 -8.25 -7.36
N ILE A 9 43.50 -7.05 -6.95
CA ILE A 9 43.42 -5.89 -7.85
C ILE A 9 43.93 -4.69 -7.04
N LEU A 10 45.12 -4.24 -7.42
CA LEU A 10 45.80 -3.08 -6.90
C LEU A 10 45.57 -1.95 -7.91
N ILE A 11 44.71 -0.98 -7.61
CA ILE A 11 44.70 0.32 -8.31
C ILE A 11 44.68 1.42 -7.26
N SER A 12 45.78 2.16 -7.28
CA SER A 12 46.15 3.39 -6.56
C SER A 12 45.01 4.26 -6.04
N PHE A 13 45.06 4.60 -4.74
CA PHE A 13 44.87 5.98 -4.30
C PHE A 13 45.94 6.36 -3.28
N LEU A 14 46.83 7.22 -3.76
CA LEU A 14 47.89 7.93 -3.08
C LEU A 14 47.28 9.20 -2.47
N CYS A 15 47.55 9.46 -1.19
CA CYS A 15 47.31 10.73 -0.47
C CYS A 15 45.81 11.15 -0.35
N VAL A 16 45.24 11.36 0.84
CA VAL A 16 45.60 12.43 1.79
C VAL A 16 45.27 11.96 3.21
N PHE A 17 46.31 11.71 4.00
CA PHE A 17 46.25 11.82 5.45
C PHE A 17 46.64 13.28 5.74
N LEU A 18 45.69 14.18 6.00
CA LEU A 18 45.99 15.49 6.57
C LEU A 18 45.13 15.72 7.80
N CYS A 19 45.83 15.76 8.92
CA CYS A 19 45.59 16.57 10.11
C CYS A 19 44.14 16.88 10.48
N VAL A 20 43.69 16.21 11.56
CA VAL A 20 42.84 16.84 12.58
C VAL A 20 43.56 18.09 13.08
N LEU A 21 43.18 19.25 12.56
CA LEU A 21 43.49 20.55 13.14
C LEU A 21 42.16 21.14 13.62
N ASN A 22 41.95 21.00 14.93
CA ASN A 22 41.00 21.79 15.68
C ASN A 22 41.27 23.27 15.41
N SER A 23 40.41 23.93 14.64
CA SER A 23 40.22 25.38 14.74
C SER A 23 38.84 25.64 15.28
N HIS A 24 38.80 26.03 16.55
CA HIS A 24 37.63 26.62 17.18
C HIS A 24 37.27 27.91 16.43
N ALA A 25 36.16 27.89 15.71
CA ALA A 25 35.40 29.09 15.41
C ALA A 25 33.99 28.84 15.96
N GLN A 26 33.75 29.33 17.18
CA GLN A 26 32.43 29.36 17.79
C GLN A 26 31.58 30.39 17.04
N VAL A 27 30.60 29.91 16.28
CA VAL A 27 29.43 30.71 15.90
C VAL A 27 28.19 29.85 16.13
N GLN A 28 27.49 30.22 17.20
CA GLN A 28 26.06 30.10 17.50
C GLN A 28 25.36 28.77 17.19
N THR A 29 24.97 28.14 18.31
CA THR A 29 24.08 27.00 18.46
C THR A 29 22.76 27.19 17.72
N GLU A 30 22.52 26.36 16.70
CA GLU A 30 21.17 25.98 16.30
C GLU A 30 20.86 24.61 16.88
N GLU A 31 19.68 24.53 17.49
CA GLU A 31 19.18 23.41 18.26
C GLU A 31 18.93 22.19 17.37
N GLY A 32 19.58 21.07 17.71
CA GLY A 32 18.99 19.74 17.65
C GLY A 32 18.32 19.29 16.35
N MET A 33 19.09 19.19 15.25
CA MET A 33 18.89 18.10 14.31
C MET A 33 20.11 17.19 14.42
N GLU A 34 19.94 16.08 15.14
CA GLU A 34 20.85 14.95 15.05
C GLU A 34 20.81 14.49 13.59
N GLN A 35 21.78 14.91 12.77
CA GLN A 35 21.95 14.34 11.43
C GLN A 35 22.15 12.86 11.63
N LYS A 36 21.13 12.07 11.29
CA LYS A 36 21.17 10.63 11.38
C LYS A 36 22.13 10.17 10.29
N GLU A 37 23.42 10.10 10.61
CA GLU A 37 24.45 9.69 9.67
C GLU A 37 24.18 8.23 9.29
N GLU A 38 23.51 8.04 8.16
CA GLU A 38 23.18 6.71 7.66
C GLU A 38 24.48 6.09 7.12
N VAL A 39 25.06 5.18 7.91
CA VAL A 39 26.33 4.54 7.54
C VAL A 39 26.07 3.50 6.45
N TYR A 40 26.71 3.68 5.30
CA TYR A 40 26.63 2.76 4.16
C TYR A 40 27.80 1.79 4.16
N ALA A 41 27.50 0.49 4.23
CA ALA A 41 28.50 -0.57 4.17
C ALA A 41 29.11 -0.69 2.77
N SER A 42 28.34 -0.34 1.73
CA SER A 42 28.79 -0.36 0.34
C SER A 42 28.22 0.81 -0.44
N VAL A 43 29.01 1.34 -1.38
CA VAL A 43 28.63 2.42 -2.28
C VAL A 43 28.93 1.99 -3.71
N ILE A 44 27.93 2.05 -4.59
CA ILE A 44 28.09 1.86 -6.03
C ILE A 44 27.97 3.23 -6.69
N SER A 45 28.99 3.63 -7.44
CA SER A 45 29.01 4.87 -8.23
C SER A 45 29.40 4.69 -9.69
N GLU A 46 29.64 3.44 -10.11
CA GLU A 46 30.14 3.08 -11.42
C GLU A 46 29.35 1.87 -11.96
N ASN A 47 29.51 1.57 -13.24
CA ASN A 47 28.86 0.42 -13.86
C ASN A 47 29.25 -0.90 -13.16
N LEU A 48 28.25 -1.70 -12.80
CA LEU A 48 28.41 -3.00 -12.16
C LEU A 48 27.52 -4.02 -12.88
N THR A 49 28.11 -5.06 -13.44
CA THR A 49 27.36 -6.25 -13.89
C THR A 49 27.73 -7.41 -13.01
N LEU A 50 26.73 -8.04 -12.36
CA LEU A 50 26.98 -9.19 -11.52
C LEU A 50 27.40 -10.39 -12.37
N SER A 51 28.45 -11.09 -11.93
CA SER A 51 28.89 -12.38 -12.47
C SER A 51 28.48 -13.57 -11.59
N GLY A 52 27.80 -13.28 -10.47
CA GLY A 52 27.32 -14.23 -9.49
C GLY A 52 26.46 -13.52 -8.44
N ASN A 53 25.85 -14.29 -7.54
CA ASN A 53 25.07 -13.72 -6.45
C ASN A 53 25.96 -12.87 -5.54
N PHE A 54 25.44 -11.73 -5.07
CA PHE A 54 26.15 -10.78 -4.23
C PHE A 54 25.31 -10.41 -3.01
N VAL A 55 25.97 -10.35 -1.85
CA VAL A 55 25.34 -9.99 -0.57
C VAL A 55 26.05 -8.77 -0.02
N VAL A 56 25.29 -7.73 0.34
CA VAL A 56 25.77 -6.57 1.08
C VAL A 56 25.35 -6.72 2.53
N GLU A 57 26.31 -6.95 3.40
CA GLU A 57 26.13 -7.08 4.86
C GLU A 57 25.97 -5.68 5.50
N GLY A 58 24.85 -5.01 5.21
CA GLY A 58 24.53 -3.68 5.72
C GLY A 58 23.77 -2.82 4.70
N ASN A 59 23.82 -1.50 4.89
CA ASN A 59 23.16 -0.56 3.98
C ASN A 59 23.95 -0.42 2.67
N LEU A 60 23.23 -0.32 1.54
CA LEU A 60 23.79 -0.09 0.21
C LEU A 60 23.35 1.28 -0.30
N LEU A 61 24.32 2.08 -0.77
CA LEU A 61 24.06 3.32 -1.52
C LEU A 61 24.39 3.10 -3.00
N ILE A 62 23.43 3.34 -3.89
CA ILE A 62 23.67 3.48 -5.33
C ILE A 62 23.57 4.97 -5.65
N ARG A 63 24.68 5.57 -6.08
CA ARG A 63 24.82 7.00 -6.40
C ARG A 63 25.29 7.25 -7.82
N GLY A 64 25.09 6.29 -8.71
CA GLY A 64 25.51 6.37 -10.10
C GLY A 64 25.77 5.01 -10.74
N GLY A 65 25.98 5.03 -12.05
CA GLY A 65 26.32 3.84 -12.85
C GLY A 65 25.11 2.97 -13.24
N ASN A 66 25.39 1.95 -14.05
CA ASN A 66 24.44 0.93 -14.48
C ASN A 66 24.70 -0.38 -13.71
N VAL A 67 23.84 -0.66 -12.73
CA VAL A 67 23.85 -1.89 -11.94
C VAL A 67 22.95 -2.91 -12.63
N ASN A 68 23.55 -3.94 -13.20
CA ASN A 68 22.86 -5.02 -13.91
C ASN A 68 23.02 -6.33 -13.14
N LEU A 69 21.91 -6.87 -12.62
CA LEU A 69 21.96 -8.13 -11.86
C LEU A 69 22.19 -9.36 -12.75
N ASN A 70 21.91 -9.26 -14.06
CA ASN A 70 22.29 -10.25 -15.07
C ASN A 70 21.91 -11.70 -14.70
N GLY A 71 20.67 -11.92 -14.22
CA GLY A 71 20.19 -13.24 -13.81
C GLY A 71 20.61 -13.69 -12.40
N HIS A 72 21.37 -12.88 -11.65
CA HIS A 72 21.84 -13.20 -10.31
C HIS A 72 21.05 -12.48 -9.22
N ASN A 73 21.31 -12.87 -7.97
CA ASN A 73 20.69 -12.28 -6.80
C ASN A 73 21.58 -11.18 -6.20
N LEU A 74 21.01 -10.01 -5.93
CA LEU A 74 21.57 -9.00 -5.04
C LEU A 74 20.75 -9.00 -3.76
N ILE A 75 21.39 -9.34 -2.64
CA ILE A 75 20.78 -9.32 -1.31
C ILE A 75 21.40 -8.16 -0.53
N VAL A 76 20.57 -7.25 -0.02
CA VAL A 76 20.98 -6.15 0.86
C VAL A 76 20.40 -6.44 2.23
N GLU A 77 21.25 -6.76 3.21
CA GLU A 77 20.82 -7.10 4.57
C GLU A 77 20.32 -5.88 5.36
N GLY A 78 20.62 -4.66 4.89
CA GLY A 78 20.11 -3.40 5.44
C GLY A 78 19.18 -2.64 4.49
N THR A 79 19.23 -1.32 4.59
CA THR A 79 18.53 -0.38 3.70
C THR A 79 19.25 -0.23 2.37
N LEU A 80 18.49 -0.15 1.27
CA LEU A 80 18.98 0.28 -0.03
C LEU A 80 18.57 1.72 -0.28
N ARG A 81 19.54 2.62 -0.48
CA ARG A 81 19.36 4.00 -0.94
C ARG A 81 19.83 4.10 -2.39
N HIS A 82 19.00 4.62 -3.28
CA HIS A 82 19.27 4.73 -4.71
C HIS A 82 19.04 6.18 -5.15
N VAL A 83 20.11 6.98 -5.06
CA VAL A 83 20.04 8.43 -5.29
C VAL A 83 20.30 8.82 -6.75
N ASP A 84 20.99 7.97 -7.51
CA ASP A 84 21.29 8.17 -8.94
C ASP A 84 21.67 6.82 -9.58
N GLY A 85 21.66 6.74 -10.91
CA GLY A 85 22.00 5.57 -11.70
C GLY A 85 20.80 4.71 -12.07
N SER A 86 21.09 3.50 -12.54
CA SER A 86 20.08 2.57 -13.04
C SER A 86 20.30 1.16 -12.53
N LEU A 87 19.29 0.60 -11.86
CA LEU A 87 19.26 -0.77 -11.37
C LEU A 87 18.38 -1.63 -12.29
N ARG A 88 19.02 -2.49 -13.07
CA ARG A 88 18.37 -3.47 -13.97
C ARG A 88 18.36 -4.84 -13.32
N ILE A 89 17.15 -5.36 -13.07
CA ILE A 89 16.98 -6.70 -12.49
C ILE A 89 17.34 -7.80 -13.51
N ASN A 90 16.96 -7.64 -14.77
CA ASN A 90 17.45 -8.43 -15.92
C ASN A 90 17.54 -9.96 -15.68
N GLY A 91 16.42 -10.57 -15.33
CA GLY A 91 16.25 -11.98 -15.00
C GLY A 91 16.67 -12.38 -13.58
N GLY A 92 17.21 -11.44 -12.79
CA GLY A 92 17.72 -11.65 -11.44
C GLY A 92 16.70 -11.40 -10.33
N THR A 93 17.20 -11.39 -9.09
CA THR A 93 16.41 -11.04 -7.90
C THR A 93 17.12 -9.95 -7.08
N LEU A 94 16.42 -8.87 -6.79
CA LEU A 94 16.81 -7.93 -5.72
C LEU A 94 16.03 -8.29 -4.45
N GLU A 95 16.74 -8.50 -3.35
CA GLU A 95 16.14 -8.70 -2.03
C GLU A 95 16.72 -7.70 -1.04
N VAL A 96 15.88 -6.80 -0.53
CA VAL A 96 16.25 -5.78 0.46
C VAL A 96 15.57 -6.12 1.77
N LYS A 97 16.35 -6.42 2.80
CA LYS A 97 15.86 -6.81 4.13
C LYS A 97 15.34 -5.62 4.94
N GLY A 98 15.88 -4.42 4.69
CA GLY A 98 15.38 -3.16 5.23
C GLY A 98 14.45 -2.45 4.25
N ASN A 99 14.53 -1.12 4.26
CA ASN A 99 13.76 -0.25 3.39
C ASN A 99 14.48 -0.06 2.04
N TYR A 100 13.73 0.22 0.98
CA TYR A 100 14.28 0.58 -0.32
C TYR A 100 13.78 1.96 -0.75
N TYR A 101 14.69 2.92 -0.79
CA TYR A 101 14.43 4.29 -1.17
C TYR A 101 15.08 4.62 -2.52
N ILE A 102 14.27 5.02 -3.48
CA ILE A 102 14.70 5.73 -4.67
C ILE A 102 14.43 7.21 -4.40
N GLU A 103 15.34 7.82 -3.64
CA GLU A 103 15.20 9.13 -2.99
C GLU A 103 16.60 9.56 -2.51
N THR A 104 16.87 10.86 -2.40
CA THR A 104 18.14 11.35 -1.81
C THR A 104 18.25 11.00 -0.32
N ILE A 105 19.40 11.31 0.29
CA ILE A 105 19.62 11.11 1.72
C ILE A 105 18.78 12.11 2.52
N GLU A 106 18.56 13.30 1.96
CA GLU A 106 17.80 14.41 2.52
C GLU A 106 16.28 14.21 2.38
N GLY A 107 15.84 13.21 1.60
CA GLY A 107 14.41 12.93 1.36
C GLY A 107 13.83 13.60 0.10
N ASP A 108 14.69 14.24 -0.70
CA ASP A 108 14.34 14.90 -1.95
C ASP A 108 14.34 13.93 -3.14
N GLU A 109 13.95 14.43 -4.30
CA GLU A 109 13.93 13.66 -5.55
C GLU A 109 15.32 13.18 -5.96
N SER A 110 15.37 11.93 -6.40
CA SER A 110 16.56 11.29 -6.94
C SER A 110 16.48 11.08 -8.45
N ASP A 111 17.63 10.88 -9.10
CA ASP A 111 17.69 10.45 -10.51
C ASP A 111 17.77 8.92 -10.65
N GLY A 112 17.67 8.18 -9.55
CA GLY A 112 17.71 6.72 -9.52
C GLY A 112 16.56 6.09 -10.32
N THR A 113 16.87 5.04 -11.09
CA THR A 113 15.89 4.35 -11.95
C THR A 113 15.85 2.84 -11.74
N LEU A 114 14.66 2.26 -11.64
CA LEU A 114 14.46 0.81 -11.48
C LEU A 114 13.84 0.19 -12.74
N VAL A 115 14.44 -0.89 -13.23
CA VAL A 115 14.04 -1.57 -14.46
C VAL A 115 13.71 -3.04 -14.21
N MET A 116 12.42 -3.36 -14.31
CA MET A 116 11.80 -4.69 -14.29
C MET A 116 11.04 -4.94 -15.61
N SER A 117 11.68 -5.67 -16.52
CA SER A 117 11.22 -5.89 -17.90
C SER A 117 11.16 -7.35 -18.34
N LYS A 118 11.62 -8.29 -17.51
CA LYS A 118 11.57 -9.74 -17.77
C LYS A 118 10.60 -10.43 -16.81
N ASP A 119 9.97 -11.51 -17.27
CA ASP A 119 8.99 -12.27 -16.45
C ASP A 119 9.60 -12.86 -15.16
N PHE A 120 10.91 -13.13 -15.17
CA PHE A 120 11.66 -13.64 -14.00
C PHE A 120 12.20 -12.54 -13.09
N ASP A 121 12.07 -11.26 -13.45
CA ASP A 121 12.52 -10.15 -12.60
C ASP A 121 11.77 -10.20 -11.27
N THR A 122 12.53 -10.25 -10.17
CA THR A 122 11.96 -10.25 -8.82
C THR A 122 12.58 -9.15 -7.99
N VAL A 123 11.73 -8.35 -7.33
CA VAL A 123 12.14 -7.39 -6.31
C VAL A 123 11.37 -7.70 -5.03
N LYS A 124 12.07 -7.85 -3.91
CA LYS A 124 11.48 -8.05 -2.59
C LYS A 124 12.01 -7.00 -1.64
N VAL A 125 11.11 -6.24 -1.02
CA VAL A 125 11.43 -5.23 0.00
C VAL A 125 10.73 -5.63 1.28
N PHE A 126 11.50 -5.91 2.33
CA PHE A 126 10.97 -6.36 3.62
C PHE A 126 10.52 -5.20 4.52
N GLY A 127 11.03 -4.00 4.29
CA GLY A 127 10.54 -2.75 4.87
C GLY A 127 9.73 -1.93 3.87
N ASP A 128 9.81 -0.61 4.03
CA ASP A 128 9.12 0.37 3.20
C ASP A 128 9.81 0.54 1.84
N PHE A 129 9.01 0.76 0.80
CA PHE A 129 9.46 1.17 -0.52
C PHE A 129 9.01 2.60 -0.81
N VAL A 130 9.97 3.47 -1.11
CA VAL A 130 9.71 4.86 -1.52
C VAL A 130 10.21 5.08 -2.94
N MET A 131 9.30 5.45 -3.83
CA MET A 131 9.62 5.94 -5.17
C MET A 131 9.51 7.47 -5.17
N ASN A 132 10.66 8.14 -5.15
CA ASN A 132 10.81 9.59 -5.33
C ASN A 132 11.84 9.88 -6.43
N SER A 133 11.64 9.24 -7.59
CA SER A 133 12.49 9.47 -8.77
C SER A 133 11.94 10.65 -9.57
N ALA A 134 12.82 11.56 -10.01
CA ALA A 134 12.51 12.61 -10.98
C ALA A 134 12.29 12.04 -12.40
N MET A 135 12.64 10.77 -12.61
CA MET A 135 12.56 10.10 -13.91
C MET A 135 11.20 9.43 -14.11
N GLY A 136 10.56 9.68 -15.26
CA GLY A 136 9.24 9.13 -15.59
C GLY A 136 9.26 7.71 -16.19
N SER A 137 8.12 7.31 -16.77
CA SER A 137 7.81 5.96 -17.28
C SER A 137 8.67 5.48 -18.46
N GLY A 138 9.48 6.36 -19.06
CA GLY A 138 10.48 6.03 -20.09
C GLY A 138 11.77 5.43 -19.53
N TYR A 139 12.08 5.70 -18.26
CA TYR A 139 13.30 5.24 -17.59
C TYR A 139 13.00 4.23 -16.47
N ASN A 140 11.98 4.53 -15.67
CA ASN A 140 11.42 3.59 -14.72
C ASN A 140 10.50 2.62 -15.46
N VAL A 141 10.91 1.36 -15.56
CA VAL A 141 10.22 0.35 -16.37
C VAL A 141 9.70 -0.76 -15.49
N PHE A 142 8.38 -0.86 -15.37
CA PHE A 142 7.68 -1.93 -14.65
C PHE A 142 6.74 -2.67 -15.62
N SER A 143 7.31 -3.40 -16.58
CA SER A 143 6.53 -4.07 -17.65
C SER A 143 6.36 -5.58 -17.47
N ALA A 144 7.17 -6.21 -16.62
CA ALA A 144 7.06 -7.62 -16.28
C ALA A 144 7.65 -7.89 -14.88
N GLY A 145 7.63 -9.16 -14.46
CA GLY A 145 8.19 -9.57 -13.17
C GLY A 145 7.27 -9.27 -11.99
N VAL A 146 7.77 -9.57 -10.78
CA VAL A 146 7.03 -9.43 -9.53
C VAL A 146 7.81 -8.55 -8.56
N MET A 147 7.21 -7.45 -8.13
CA MET A 147 7.68 -6.66 -7.00
C MET A 147 6.82 -6.96 -5.77
N GLU A 148 7.44 -7.32 -4.66
CA GLU A 148 6.78 -7.56 -3.38
C GLU A 148 7.30 -6.59 -2.32
N VAL A 149 6.40 -5.87 -1.66
CA VAL A 149 6.72 -4.92 -0.59
C VAL A 149 5.99 -5.35 0.69
N LYS A 150 6.73 -5.51 1.79
CA LYS A 150 6.25 -5.93 3.10
C LYS A 150 6.08 -4.77 4.10
N GLY A 151 6.54 -3.57 3.76
CA GLY A 151 6.20 -2.33 4.45
C GLY A 151 5.24 -1.47 3.62
N ASN A 152 5.29 -0.16 3.85
CA ASN A 152 4.53 0.84 3.10
C ASN A 152 5.07 0.97 1.67
N PHE A 153 4.17 1.19 0.71
CA PHE A 153 4.53 1.59 -0.65
C PHE A 153 4.16 3.06 -0.84
N ILE A 154 5.15 3.92 -1.05
CA ILE A 154 4.97 5.37 -1.15
C ILE A 154 5.51 5.83 -2.50
N GLN A 155 4.64 6.44 -3.32
CA GLN A 155 5.02 7.09 -4.57
C GLN A 155 4.92 8.60 -4.37
N LYS A 156 6.06 9.30 -4.38
CA LYS A 156 6.14 10.76 -4.35
C LYS A 156 6.19 11.28 -5.79
N GLY A 157 5.25 12.15 -6.17
CA GLY A 157 5.09 12.61 -7.55
C GLY A 157 5.70 13.97 -7.86
N SER A 158 6.61 14.48 -7.03
CA SER A 158 7.07 15.88 -7.11
C SER A 158 7.91 16.16 -8.37
N GLY A 159 8.72 15.20 -8.84
CA GLY A 159 9.55 15.34 -10.06
C GLY A 159 8.89 14.74 -11.30
N SER A 160 8.32 13.54 -11.15
CA SER A 160 7.48 12.91 -12.17
C SER A 160 6.36 12.12 -11.53
N SER A 161 5.10 12.44 -11.86
CA SER A 161 3.94 11.65 -11.44
C SER A 161 3.89 10.26 -12.08
N GLU A 162 4.71 10.00 -13.10
CA GLU A 162 4.83 8.71 -13.79
C GLU A 162 6.07 7.91 -13.39
N ASN A 163 6.68 8.21 -12.24
CA ASN A 163 7.88 7.51 -11.79
C ASN A 163 7.65 6.04 -11.38
N PHE A 164 6.42 5.65 -11.05
CA PHE A 164 6.00 4.26 -10.96
C PHE A 164 4.72 4.03 -11.79
N VAL A 165 4.87 3.37 -12.94
CA VAL A 165 3.74 2.96 -13.78
C VAL A 165 3.88 1.47 -14.09
N ALA A 166 3.20 0.65 -13.28
CA ALA A 166 3.04 -0.77 -13.56
C ALA A 166 2.23 -0.97 -14.83
N LYS A 167 2.78 -1.70 -15.80
CA LYS A 167 2.15 -1.96 -17.10
C LYS A 167 2.33 -3.41 -17.53
N SER A 168 1.56 -3.81 -18.54
CA SER A 168 1.65 -5.14 -19.14
C SER A 168 1.52 -6.26 -18.10
N ASN A 169 2.53 -7.10 -17.92
CA ASN A 169 2.48 -8.28 -17.05
C ASN A 169 3.14 -8.07 -15.69
N HIS A 170 3.56 -6.84 -15.36
CA HIS A 170 4.15 -6.54 -14.06
C HIS A 170 3.14 -6.76 -12.93
N LYS A 171 3.60 -7.32 -11.82
CA LYS A 171 2.78 -7.58 -10.64
C LYS A 171 3.39 -6.92 -9.41
N LEU A 172 2.67 -5.96 -8.83
CA LEU A 172 2.97 -5.41 -7.51
C LEU A 172 2.18 -6.18 -6.44
N LYS A 173 2.89 -6.72 -5.44
CA LYS A 173 2.33 -7.40 -4.27
C LYS A 173 2.58 -6.57 -3.03
N LEU A 174 1.54 -5.91 -2.53
CA LEU A 174 1.58 -5.19 -1.27
C LEU A 174 1.20 -6.17 -0.15
N ASN A 175 2.23 -6.79 0.42
CA ASN A 175 2.11 -7.82 1.45
C ASN A 175 2.56 -7.30 2.82
N GLY A 176 2.45 -5.99 3.00
CA GLY A 176 2.90 -5.25 4.16
C GLY A 176 1.83 -4.35 4.75
N GLY A 177 1.81 -4.25 6.09
CA GLY A 177 1.05 -3.27 6.86
C GLY A 177 -0.38 -3.00 6.40
N ASP A 178 -0.81 -1.77 6.66
CA ASP A 178 -2.08 -1.23 6.17
C ASP A 178 -1.91 -0.70 4.73
N LEU A 179 -2.91 -0.90 3.88
CA LEU A 179 -2.99 -0.29 2.56
C LEU A 179 -3.68 1.07 2.67
N ILE A 180 -3.04 2.14 2.22
CA ILE A 180 -3.62 3.50 2.21
C ILE A 180 -3.94 3.88 0.76
N ILE A 181 -5.19 4.25 0.49
CA ILE A 181 -5.67 4.68 -0.82
C ILE A 181 -6.16 6.12 -0.71
N THR A 182 -5.45 7.02 -1.40
CA THR A 182 -5.76 8.45 -1.52
C THR A 182 -6.11 8.87 -2.96
N ALA A 183 -6.27 7.89 -3.86
CA ALA A 183 -6.42 8.14 -5.29
C ALA A 183 -7.50 7.25 -5.91
N ASN A 184 -7.89 7.58 -7.15
CA ASN A 184 -8.80 6.74 -7.91
C ASN A 184 -8.13 5.44 -8.32
N ILE A 185 -8.79 4.31 -8.04
CA ILE A 185 -8.37 2.97 -8.44
C ILE A 185 -9.53 2.31 -9.19
N ASP A 186 -9.24 1.76 -10.36
CA ASP A 186 -10.16 0.87 -11.08
C ASP A 186 -9.56 -0.53 -11.08
N LEU A 187 -10.26 -1.49 -10.47
CA LEU A 187 -9.80 -2.88 -10.43
C LEU A 187 -9.98 -3.58 -11.78
N ASN A 188 -10.92 -3.13 -12.62
CA ASN A 188 -11.13 -3.59 -14.00
C ASN A 188 -11.03 -5.13 -14.18
N GLY A 189 -11.75 -5.89 -13.35
CA GLY A 189 -11.78 -7.36 -13.39
C GLY A 189 -10.66 -8.06 -12.61
N HIS A 190 -9.72 -7.32 -12.03
CA HIS A 190 -8.62 -7.85 -11.24
C HIS A 190 -8.91 -7.87 -9.74
N THR A 191 -7.99 -8.45 -8.97
CA THR A 191 -8.12 -8.58 -7.51
C THR A 191 -7.08 -7.71 -6.82
N LEU A 192 -7.54 -6.81 -5.95
CA LEU A 192 -6.70 -6.06 -5.00
C LEU A 192 -6.84 -6.69 -3.62
N VAL A 193 -5.70 -6.95 -2.97
CA VAL A 193 -5.64 -7.56 -1.64
C VAL A 193 -4.90 -6.62 -0.68
N ALA A 194 -5.60 -6.16 0.36
CA ALA A 194 -4.99 -5.53 1.53
C ALA A 194 -4.79 -6.60 2.61
N LYS A 195 -3.54 -6.85 3.00
CA LYS A 195 -3.20 -7.85 4.03
C LYS A 195 -3.36 -7.32 5.46
N GLY A 196 -3.18 -6.02 5.69
CA GLY A 196 -3.59 -5.34 6.93
C GLY A 196 -4.91 -4.60 6.73
N ASN A 197 -5.05 -3.46 7.42
CA ASN A 197 -6.23 -2.60 7.24
C ASN A 197 -6.20 -1.95 5.86
N LEU A 198 -7.36 -1.54 5.37
CA LEU A 198 -7.46 -0.64 4.22
C LEU A 198 -7.98 0.72 4.69
N TRP A 199 -7.14 1.75 4.58
CA TRP A 199 -7.49 3.15 4.81
C TRP A 199 -7.78 3.84 3.47
N HIS A 200 -9.05 4.03 3.16
CA HIS A 200 -9.50 4.72 1.95
C HIS A 200 -9.93 6.13 2.35
N THR A 201 -8.96 7.05 2.31
CA THR A 201 -9.13 8.40 2.85
C THR A 201 -9.50 9.42 1.77
N GLU A 202 -9.25 9.13 0.49
CA GLU A 202 -9.67 9.97 -0.64
C GLU A 202 -9.89 9.14 -1.91
N GLY A 203 -10.57 9.73 -2.89
CA GLY A 203 -10.71 9.16 -4.23
C GLY A 203 -11.80 8.10 -4.35
N ARG A 204 -11.76 7.33 -5.43
CA ARG A 204 -12.75 6.29 -5.75
C ARG A 204 -12.09 4.96 -6.01
N ILE A 205 -12.50 3.92 -5.29
CA ILE A 205 -12.24 2.52 -5.67
C ILE A 205 -13.42 2.01 -6.49
N SER A 206 -13.20 1.78 -7.78
CA SER A 206 -14.15 1.13 -8.69
C SER A 206 -13.84 -0.35 -8.77
N VAL A 207 -14.74 -1.20 -8.26
CA VAL A 207 -14.52 -2.65 -8.25
C VAL A 207 -14.61 -3.25 -9.66
N ASN A 208 -15.54 -2.76 -10.50
CA ASN A 208 -15.56 -2.99 -11.94
C ASN A 208 -15.26 -4.45 -12.40
N ASN A 209 -16.10 -5.39 -11.99
CA ASN A 209 -16.00 -6.85 -12.15
C ASN A 209 -14.82 -7.52 -11.44
N GLY A 210 -14.09 -6.78 -10.60
CA GLY A 210 -12.95 -7.25 -9.81
C GLY A 210 -13.31 -7.67 -8.40
N ASN A 211 -12.27 -7.92 -7.59
CA ASN A 211 -12.40 -8.29 -6.18
C ASN A 211 -11.53 -7.38 -5.31
N LEU A 212 -12.07 -6.86 -4.21
CA LEU A 212 -11.30 -6.22 -3.14
C LEU A 212 -11.33 -7.11 -1.90
N ILE A 213 -10.17 -7.55 -1.42
CA ILE A 213 -10.06 -8.44 -0.25
C ILE A 213 -9.23 -7.73 0.82
N VAL A 214 -9.83 -7.49 1.99
CA VAL A 214 -9.20 -6.83 3.14
C VAL A 214 -9.15 -7.83 4.30
N TYR A 215 -7.94 -8.19 4.73
CA TYR A 215 -7.73 -9.21 5.77
C TYR A 215 -7.92 -8.69 7.20
N GLU A 216 -7.75 -7.39 7.43
CA GLU A 216 -8.15 -6.74 8.68
C GLU A 216 -9.39 -5.87 8.41
N SER A 217 -9.43 -4.63 8.92
CA SER A 217 -10.58 -3.73 8.79
C SER A 217 -10.49 -2.82 7.57
N TYR A 218 -11.64 -2.45 7.02
CA TYR A 218 -11.76 -1.49 5.92
C TYR A 218 -12.38 -0.17 6.43
N TYR A 219 -11.55 0.86 6.48
CA TYR A 219 -11.90 2.21 6.88
C TYR A 219 -12.06 3.11 5.66
N ILE A 220 -13.27 3.60 5.44
CA ILE A 220 -13.54 4.80 4.65
C ILE A 220 -13.69 5.95 5.65
N GLU A 221 -12.57 6.30 6.28
CA GLU A 221 -12.44 7.17 7.45
C GLU A 221 -11.00 7.67 7.56
N SER A 222 -10.76 8.84 8.19
CA SER A 222 -9.40 9.31 8.48
C SER A 222 -8.76 8.52 9.62
N PHE A 223 -7.43 8.59 9.75
CA PHE A 223 -6.70 7.91 10.84
C PHE A 223 -7.13 8.37 12.24
N GLU A 224 -7.62 9.60 12.34
CA GLU A 224 -8.13 10.22 13.57
C GLU A 224 -9.62 9.92 13.82
N GLY A 225 -10.27 9.14 12.95
CA GLY A 225 -11.69 8.81 13.04
C GLY A 225 -12.62 9.84 12.39
N GLY A 226 -12.10 10.70 11.52
CA GLY A 226 -12.81 11.79 10.87
C GLY A 226 -13.42 11.45 9.52
N GLN A 227 -14.28 12.34 9.02
CA GLN A 227 -14.91 12.21 7.71
C GLN A 227 -13.92 12.32 6.55
N VAL A 228 -14.21 11.64 5.43
CA VAL A 228 -13.37 11.62 4.23
C VAL A 228 -14.17 11.76 2.93
N ASP A 229 -13.53 12.18 1.82
CA ASP A 229 -14.14 12.16 0.47
C ASP A 229 -13.70 10.94 -0.34
N ALA A 230 -13.96 9.76 0.22
CA ALA A 230 -13.66 8.48 -0.40
C ALA A 230 -14.94 7.74 -0.83
N LYS A 231 -14.87 7.04 -1.96
CA LYS A 231 -16.03 6.41 -2.64
C LYS A 231 -15.75 4.96 -3.02
N LEU A 232 -16.44 4.01 -2.39
CA LEU A 232 -16.46 2.62 -2.85
C LEU A 232 -17.57 2.44 -3.90
N ALA A 233 -17.22 2.08 -5.12
CA ALA A 233 -18.18 1.86 -6.19
C ALA A 233 -18.30 0.38 -6.59
N MET A 234 -19.53 -0.14 -6.42
CA MET A 234 -19.95 -1.49 -6.76
C MET A 234 -21.20 -1.40 -7.66
N LEU A 235 -20.97 -1.51 -8.96
CA LEU A 235 -21.94 -1.26 -10.02
C LEU A 235 -22.27 -2.51 -10.87
N ASN A 236 -21.45 -3.56 -10.81
CA ASN A 236 -21.66 -4.80 -11.56
C ASN A 236 -21.99 -5.97 -10.64
N GLU A 237 -22.77 -6.94 -11.13
CA GLU A 237 -23.15 -8.14 -10.37
C GLU A 237 -21.94 -8.99 -9.92
N LYS A 238 -20.82 -8.89 -10.64
CA LYS A 238 -19.57 -9.59 -10.33
C LYS A 238 -18.69 -8.84 -9.32
N ASP A 239 -19.03 -7.60 -8.97
CA ASP A 239 -18.24 -6.83 -8.02
C ASP A 239 -18.29 -7.51 -6.65
N TYR A 240 -17.12 -7.78 -6.08
CA TYR A 240 -17.01 -8.45 -4.80
C TYR A 240 -16.03 -7.72 -3.88
N VAL A 241 -16.48 -7.44 -2.66
CA VAL A 241 -15.63 -6.88 -1.60
C VAL A 241 -15.75 -7.79 -0.40
N GLN A 242 -14.63 -8.25 0.16
CA GLN A 242 -14.60 -9.06 1.38
C GLN A 242 -13.72 -8.39 2.43
N VAL A 243 -14.30 -8.19 3.61
CA VAL A 243 -13.63 -7.59 4.77
C VAL A 243 -13.66 -8.61 5.91
N PHE A 244 -12.48 -9.03 6.35
CA PHE A 244 -12.32 -10.02 7.42
C PHE A 244 -12.46 -9.39 8.81
N GLY A 245 -12.12 -8.12 8.97
CA GLY A 245 -12.40 -7.30 10.15
C GLY A 245 -13.65 -6.44 10.00
N ASP A 246 -13.60 -5.24 10.57
CA ASP A 246 -14.72 -4.30 10.60
C ASP A 246 -14.80 -3.50 9.30
N PHE A 247 -16.02 -3.10 8.92
CA PHE A 247 -16.25 -2.15 7.84
C PHE A 247 -16.78 -0.84 8.41
N VAL A 248 -16.07 0.26 8.13
CA VAL A 248 -16.45 1.61 8.56
C VAL A 248 -16.68 2.49 7.33
N MET A 249 -17.89 3.02 7.20
CA MET A 249 -18.26 4.05 6.23
C MET A 249 -18.42 5.39 6.96
N HIS A 250 -17.46 6.30 6.78
CA HIS A 250 -17.49 7.68 7.28
C HIS A 250 -17.23 8.70 6.15
N SER A 251 -17.77 8.42 4.97
CA SER A 251 -17.64 9.30 3.80
C SER A 251 -18.60 10.49 3.86
N ILE A 252 -18.19 11.65 3.33
CA ILE A 252 -19.06 12.81 3.10
C ILE A 252 -19.87 12.72 1.80
N SER A 253 -19.54 11.76 0.95
CA SER A 253 -20.12 11.65 -0.39
C SER A 253 -21.44 10.89 -0.39
N ASP A 254 -22.40 11.37 -1.19
CA ASP A 254 -23.63 10.63 -1.51
C ASP A 254 -23.27 9.44 -2.40
N ASN A 255 -23.45 8.23 -1.87
CA ASN A 255 -23.07 6.99 -2.53
C ASN A 255 -24.27 6.22 -3.09
N GLY A 256 -25.47 6.81 -3.10
CA GLY A 256 -26.69 6.18 -3.60
C GLY A 256 -26.59 5.72 -5.06
N SER A 257 -25.82 6.43 -5.87
CA SER A 257 -25.63 6.08 -7.29
C SER A 257 -24.55 5.02 -7.54
N ILE A 258 -23.72 4.67 -6.54
CA ILE A 258 -22.51 3.86 -6.74
C ILE A 258 -22.49 2.52 -6.02
N LEU A 259 -23.46 2.23 -5.14
CA LEU A 259 -23.66 0.93 -4.51
C LEU A 259 -24.92 0.25 -5.05
N ARG A 260 -24.87 -0.20 -6.32
CA ARG A 260 -26.05 -0.66 -7.09
C ARG A 260 -26.10 -2.17 -7.36
N ALA A 261 -24.96 -2.85 -7.34
CA ALA A 261 -24.87 -4.29 -7.58
C ALA A 261 -23.66 -4.88 -6.84
N GLY A 262 -23.46 -6.20 -6.96
CA GLY A 262 -22.33 -6.88 -6.32
C GLY A 262 -22.56 -7.20 -4.85
N THR A 263 -21.54 -7.77 -4.20
CA THR A 263 -21.61 -8.23 -2.81
C THR A 263 -20.48 -7.68 -1.95
N LEU A 264 -20.82 -6.95 -0.90
CA LEU A 264 -19.95 -6.60 0.22
C LEU A 264 -20.13 -7.63 1.34
N GLU A 265 -19.15 -8.53 1.52
CA GLU A 265 -19.10 -9.50 2.61
C GLU A 265 -18.26 -8.96 3.78
N VAL A 266 -18.82 -8.92 4.99
CA VAL A 266 -18.18 -8.39 6.20
C VAL A 266 -18.21 -9.45 7.29
N LYS A 267 -17.05 -9.73 7.90
CA LYS A 267 -16.90 -10.70 9.00
C LYS A 267 -16.82 -10.08 10.38
N GLY A 268 -16.37 -8.82 10.50
CA GLY A 268 -16.44 -8.03 11.73
C GLY A 268 -17.72 -7.21 11.83
N ASP A 269 -17.65 -6.10 12.53
CA ASP A 269 -18.78 -5.19 12.71
C ASP A 269 -18.97 -4.27 11.51
N PHE A 270 -20.19 -3.73 11.36
CA PHE A 270 -20.54 -2.78 10.31
C PHE A 270 -20.93 -1.44 10.93
N TYR A 271 -20.19 -0.39 10.59
CA TYR A 271 -20.42 0.97 11.07
C TYR A 271 -20.68 1.89 9.89
N GLN A 272 -21.87 2.45 9.82
CA GLN A 272 -22.15 3.66 9.07
C GLN A 272 -22.12 4.84 10.05
N ARG A 273 -21.24 5.80 9.78
CA ARG A 273 -21.02 7.02 10.56
C ARG A 273 -21.32 8.24 9.71
N ASN A 274 -21.73 9.33 10.35
CA ASN A 274 -21.84 10.64 9.74
C ASN A 274 -21.86 11.74 10.81
N GLU A 275 -21.48 12.96 10.42
CA GLU A 275 -21.69 14.17 11.19
C GLU A 275 -23.05 14.79 10.83
N ARG A 276 -23.83 15.15 11.85
CA ARG A 276 -25.24 15.57 11.71
C ARG A 276 -25.48 16.79 10.81
N ASN A 277 -24.45 17.57 10.49
CA ASN A 277 -24.58 18.84 9.76
C ASN A 277 -24.33 18.74 8.25
N ASN A 278 -24.02 17.55 7.70
CA ASN A 278 -23.72 17.38 6.29
C ASN A 278 -24.82 16.56 5.57
N SER A 279 -25.63 17.23 4.75
CA SER A 279 -26.76 16.64 4.02
C SER A 279 -26.36 15.59 2.98
N ASN A 280 -25.09 15.53 2.57
CA ASN A 280 -24.60 14.50 1.65
C ASN A 280 -24.11 13.26 2.43
N ALA A 281 -23.50 13.47 3.60
CA ALA A 281 -22.98 12.40 4.45
C ALA A 281 -24.07 11.48 5.01
N VAL A 282 -25.32 11.94 5.13
CA VAL A 282 -26.46 11.11 5.57
C VAL A 282 -26.79 9.99 4.57
N ARG A 283 -26.37 10.10 3.31
CA ARG A 283 -26.57 9.10 2.23
C ARG A 283 -25.27 8.38 1.84
N ASN A 284 -24.29 8.35 2.74
CA ASN A 284 -22.98 7.76 2.45
C ASN A 284 -22.98 6.23 2.33
N PHE A 285 -24.03 5.57 2.83
CA PHE A 285 -24.28 4.16 2.58
C PHE A 285 -25.73 3.92 2.15
N GLU A 286 -26.08 4.33 0.94
CA GLU A 286 -27.42 4.12 0.37
C GLU A 286 -27.37 3.05 -0.73
N ALA A 287 -27.29 1.78 -0.32
CA ALA A 287 -27.31 0.69 -1.29
C ALA A 287 -28.70 0.57 -1.95
N ASN A 288 -28.75 0.27 -3.25
CA ASN A 288 -29.98 -0.03 -3.99
C ASN A 288 -29.76 -1.09 -5.09
N GLY A 289 -30.76 -1.31 -5.95
CA GLY A 289 -30.67 -2.23 -7.09
C GLY A 289 -30.57 -3.68 -6.66
N THR A 290 -29.45 -4.32 -6.96
CA THR A 290 -29.11 -5.71 -6.59
C THR A 290 -27.97 -5.79 -5.59
N HIS A 291 -27.46 -4.65 -5.11
CA HIS A 291 -26.36 -4.63 -4.15
C HIS A 291 -26.72 -5.41 -2.88
N ARG A 292 -25.78 -6.25 -2.44
CA ARG A 292 -25.92 -7.12 -1.29
C ARG A 292 -24.84 -6.82 -0.26
N VAL A 293 -25.25 -6.74 1.00
CA VAL A 293 -24.35 -6.86 2.16
C VAL A 293 -24.55 -8.23 2.80
N ARG A 294 -23.46 -8.97 2.99
CA ARG A 294 -23.45 -10.27 3.65
C ARG A 294 -22.65 -10.20 4.95
N LEU A 295 -23.33 -10.36 6.08
CA LEU A 295 -22.70 -10.51 7.38
C LEU A 295 -22.38 -11.99 7.61
N SER A 296 -21.09 -12.35 7.61
CA SER A 296 -20.61 -13.74 7.62
C SER A 296 -19.57 -14.04 8.72
N GLY A 297 -19.53 -13.22 9.76
CA GLY A 297 -18.64 -13.37 10.91
C GLY A 297 -18.92 -14.62 11.74
N ASP A 298 -17.89 -15.10 12.43
CA ASP A 298 -17.97 -16.22 13.38
C ASP A 298 -18.35 -15.78 14.81
N LYS A 299 -18.35 -14.46 15.05
CA LYS A 299 -18.78 -13.79 16.29
C LYS A 299 -20.12 -13.06 16.07
N VAL A 300 -20.72 -12.61 17.17
CA VAL A 300 -21.84 -11.66 17.11
C VAL A 300 -21.33 -10.40 16.40
N GLN A 301 -21.99 -9.99 15.33
CA GLN A 301 -21.68 -8.77 14.60
C GLN A 301 -22.64 -7.66 15.03
N THR A 302 -22.11 -6.45 15.17
CA THR A 302 -22.84 -5.23 15.47
C THR A 302 -23.06 -4.44 14.19
N VAL A 303 -24.27 -3.89 14.02
CA VAL A 303 -24.61 -3.00 12.91
C VAL A 303 -25.06 -1.66 13.45
N VAL A 304 -24.35 -0.59 13.07
CA VAL A 304 -24.62 0.79 13.49
C VAL A 304 -24.90 1.68 12.27
N PHE A 305 -25.97 2.48 12.34
CA PHE A 305 -26.29 3.57 11.42
C PHE A 305 -26.65 4.80 12.25
N ILE A 306 -25.86 5.87 12.17
CA ILE A 306 -26.02 7.07 13.01
C ILE A 306 -27.18 7.98 12.54
N ASP A 307 -27.57 7.90 11.26
CA ASP A 307 -28.75 8.60 10.73
C ASP A 307 -29.48 7.75 9.66
N TYR A 308 -30.38 6.89 10.15
CA TYR A 308 -30.95 5.75 9.43
C TYR A 308 -32.03 5.99 8.36
N PRO A 309 -32.66 7.17 8.14
CA PRO A 309 -33.63 7.29 7.06
C PRO A 309 -32.98 7.38 5.67
N ASN A 310 -31.69 7.75 5.61
CA ASN A 310 -31.00 8.10 4.37
C ASN A 310 -29.91 7.09 3.97
N SER A 311 -29.36 6.35 4.93
CA SER A 311 -28.42 5.24 4.69
C SER A 311 -29.06 3.90 5.05
N MET A 312 -28.97 2.93 4.15
CA MET A 312 -29.63 1.64 4.26
C MET A 312 -28.94 0.54 3.45
N PHE A 313 -29.17 -0.70 3.86
CA PHE A 313 -28.94 -1.86 3.00
C PHE A 313 -30.09 -2.04 2.00
N ASN A 314 -29.76 -2.55 0.82
CA ASN A 314 -30.76 -3.00 -0.17
C ASN A 314 -31.14 -4.48 0.05
N ILE A 315 -30.15 -5.37 -0.07
CA ILE A 315 -30.27 -6.79 0.30
C ILE A 315 -29.29 -7.05 1.45
N LEU A 316 -29.81 -7.53 2.57
CA LEU A 316 -29.00 -7.97 3.70
C LEU A 316 -29.11 -9.48 3.87
N GLU A 317 -27.96 -10.15 3.86
CA GLU A 317 -27.81 -11.58 4.15
C GLU A 317 -27.03 -11.77 5.46
N ILE A 318 -27.50 -12.68 6.31
CA ILE A 318 -26.88 -12.98 7.60
C ILE A 318 -26.63 -14.49 7.65
N SER A 319 -25.39 -14.89 7.87
CA SER A 319 -25.01 -16.30 7.99
C SER A 319 -25.29 -16.76 9.43
N LEU A 320 -26.43 -17.40 9.65
CA LEU A 320 -26.98 -17.75 10.97
C LEU A 320 -26.16 -18.83 11.69
N TRP A 321 -25.17 -18.44 12.50
CA TRP A 321 -24.68 -19.28 13.62
C TRP A 321 -24.70 -18.55 14.97
N LYS A 322 -24.87 -17.22 15.01
CA LYS A 322 -24.95 -16.40 16.24
C LYS A 322 -25.84 -15.16 16.05
N PRO A 323 -26.42 -14.58 17.12
CA PRO A 323 -27.25 -13.38 17.04
C PRO A 323 -26.47 -12.17 16.49
N VAL A 324 -27.16 -11.23 15.85
CA VAL A 324 -26.64 -9.93 15.40
C VAL A 324 -27.28 -8.86 16.29
N ILE A 325 -26.49 -7.92 16.80
CA ILE A 325 -27.00 -6.82 17.64
C ILE A 325 -27.23 -5.59 16.74
N TYR A 326 -28.47 -5.11 16.72
CA TYR A 326 -28.85 -3.84 16.13
C TYR A 326 -29.08 -2.83 17.24
N SER A 327 -28.30 -1.76 17.31
CA SER A 327 -28.50 -0.73 18.32
C SER A 327 -29.63 0.26 17.96
N GLU A 328 -29.93 0.54 16.67
CA GLU A 328 -30.88 1.64 16.33
C GLU A 328 -31.77 1.46 15.07
N MET A 329 -32.17 0.25 14.68
CA MET A 329 -33.08 0.08 13.52
C MET A 329 -34.58 0.14 13.89
N LYS A 330 -35.24 1.29 13.71
CA LYS A 330 -36.72 1.36 13.63
C LYS A 330 -37.23 1.09 12.20
N ARG A 331 -37.57 -0.17 11.96
CA ARG A 331 -38.41 -0.79 10.90
C ARG A 331 -38.97 0.14 9.79
N ARG A 332 -38.48 0.02 8.54
CA ARG A 332 -39.30 0.00 7.29
C ARG A 332 -38.53 -0.43 6.02
N TYR A 333 -39.13 -1.39 5.31
CA TYR A 333 -39.00 -1.77 3.88
C TYR A 333 -37.62 -2.07 3.26
N GLY A 334 -37.06 -3.24 3.60
CA GLY A 334 -36.23 -4.04 2.68
C GLY A 334 -36.87 -5.43 2.49
N LYS A 335 -36.77 -6.05 1.31
CA LYS A 335 -37.24 -7.43 1.10
C LYS A 335 -36.32 -8.39 1.87
N TYR A 336 -36.69 -8.74 3.10
CA TYR A 336 -36.00 -9.77 3.87
C TYR A 336 -36.40 -11.16 3.38
N SER A 337 -35.46 -11.94 2.84
CA SER A 337 -35.68 -13.37 2.60
C SER A 337 -35.67 -14.08 3.96
N ARG A 338 -36.87 -14.48 4.42
CA ARG A 338 -37.09 -15.19 5.68
C ARG A 338 -36.67 -16.65 5.54
N GLN A 339 -35.60 -17.06 6.22
CA GLN A 339 -35.56 -18.39 6.82
C GLN A 339 -35.66 -18.23 8.35
N LYS A 340 -36.67 -18.89 8.93
CA LYS A 340 -37.08 -18.80 10.34
C LYS A 340 -35.92 -19.17 11.27
N LYS A 341 -35.47 -18.24 12.13
CA LYS A 341 -35.43 -18.32 13.61
C LYS A 341 -34.59 -17.17 14.21
N ASN A 342 -35.22 -16.45 15.14
CA ASN A 342 -34.71 -15.49 16.15
C ASN A 342 -33.71 -14.40 15.71
N LEU A 343 -34.22 -13.26 15.22
CA LEU A 343 -33.53 -11.97 15.33
C LEU A 343 -33.75 -11.41 16.75
N TYR A 344 -32.68 -11.06 17.46
CA TYR A 344 -32.76 -10.31 18.71
C TYR A 344 -32.35 -8.86 18.43
N PHE A 345 -33.27 -7.92 18.63
CA PHE A 345 -32.98 -6.49 18.60
C PHE A 345 -32.81 -6.04 20.06
N THR A 346 -31.66 -5.47 20.40
CA THR A 346 -31.45 -4.80 21.70
C THR A 346 -31.26 -3.32 21.43
N ALA A 347 -32.29 -2.53 21.72
CA ALA A 347 -32.11 -1.09 21.90
C ALA A 347 -31.27 -0.90 23.18
N ILE A 348 -30.19 -0.12 23.10
CA ILE A 348 -29.46 0.37 24.27
C ILE A 348 -29.97 1.78 24.57
#